data_AF-F8QEV3-F1
#
_entry.id   AF-F8QEV3-F1
#
_cell.length_a   1.000
_cell.length_b   1.000
_cell.length_c   1.000
_cell.angle_alpha   90.00
_cell.angle_beta   90.00
_cell.angle_gamma   90.00
#
_symmetry.space_group_name_H-M   'P 1'
#
loop_
_entity.id
_entity.type
_entity.pdbx_description
1 polymer ?
#
loop_
_entity_poly.entity_id
_entity_poly.type
_entity_poly.pdbx_seq_one_letter_code
_entity_poly.pdbx_strand_id
1 'polypeptide(L)'
;KKVRDKAVQNLAIFLSNDSENAISELEMAKLWKGIFYCFWMSDKPLVQQALASELAGLVLTITSTPSALKFLRGFWMMTVREWSGIDRLR
;
A
#
# COMPACT_ATOMS: atom_id res chain seq x y z
N LYS A 1 15.36 -1.44 4.49
CA LYS A 1 14.67 -2.63 5.06
C LYS A 1 14.09 -2.33 6.45
N LYS A 2 14.87 -2.26 7.55
CA LYS A 2 14.32 -2.01 8.92
C LYS A 2 13.30 -0.85 9.04
N VAL A 3 13.60 0.32 8.47
CA VAL A 3 12.68 1.48 8.51
C VAL A 3 11.38 1.21 7.74
N ARG A 4 11.48 0.56 6.57
CA ARG A 4 10.33 0.18 5.74
C ARG A 4 9.45 -0.84 6.45
N ASP A 5 10.05 -1.89 6.99
CA ASP A 5 9.31 -2.97 7.63
C ASP A 5 8.54 -2.41 8.86
N LYS A 6 9.17 -1.51 9.63
CA LYS A 6 8.49 -0.77 10.72
C LYS A 6 7.36 0.14 10.19
N ALA A 7 7.56 0.80 9.06
CA ALA A 7 6.53 1.65 8.46
C ALA A 7 5.32 0.83 7.99
N VAL A 8 5.52 -0.35 7.39
CA VAL A 8 4.44 -1.26 6.98
C VAL A 8 3.67 -1.78 8.21
N GLN A 9 4.37 -2.12 9.30
CA GLN A 9 3.73 -2.51 10.56
C GLN A 9 2.89 -1.36 11.14
N ASN A 10 3.42 -0.14 11.18
CA ASN A 10 2.66 1.03 11.64
C ASN A 10 1.45 1.31 10.74
N LEU A 11 1.59 1.08 9.43
CA LEU A 11 0.49 1.24 8.49
C LEU A 11 -0.62 0.21 8.74
N ALA A 12 -0.28 -1.05 9.03
CA ALA A 12 -1.25 -2.06 9.41
C ALA A 12 -2.07 -1.64 10.64
N ILE A 13 -1.41 -1.11 11.67
CA ILE A 13 -2.04 -0.59 12.89
C ILE A 13 -2.92 0.63 12.59
N PHE A 14 -2.45 1.54 11.75
CA PHE A 14 -3.21 2.72 11.34
C PHE A 14 -4.51 2.32 10.61
N LEU A 15 -4.40 1.38 9.67
CA LEU A 15 -5.52 0.88 8.88
C LEU A 15 -6.52 0.06 9.70
N SER A 16 -6.10 -0.58 10.81
CA SER A 16 -7.01 -1.30 11.70
C SER A 16 -7.85 -0.39 12.59
N ASN A 17 -7.40 0.85 12.82
CA ASN A 17 -8.06 1.83 13.69
C ASN A 17 -9.01 2.79 12.95
N ASP A 18 -9.39 2.47 11.70
CA ASP A 18 -10.14 3.34 10.79
C ASP A 18 -11.61 3.61 11.22
N SER A 19 -12.03 3.17 12.41
CA SER A 19 -13.36 3.43 12.95
C SER A 19 -13.62 4.90 13.31
N GLU A 20 -12.58 5.72 13.48
CA GLU A 20 -12.72 7.09 13.98
C GLU A 20 -12.46 8.19 12.95
N ASN A 21 -11.76 7.94 11.83
CA ASN A 21 -11.43 8.98 10.84
C ASN A 21 -11.34 8.42 9.41
N ALA A 22 -12.41 8.58 8.63
CA ALA A 22 -12.41 8.17 7.23
C ALA A 22 -11.27 8.86 6.44
N ILE A 23 -10.35 8.06 5.91
CA ILE A 23 -9.27 8.55 5.04
C ILE A 23 -9.87 9.23 3.80
N SER A 24 -9.47 10.48 3.56
CA SER A 24 -9.89 11.22 2.36
C SER A 24 -9.26 10.65 1.10
N GLU A 25 -9.85 10.92 -0.07
CA GLU A 25 -9.28 10.44 -1.34
C GLU A 25 -7.86 10.96 -1.59
N LEU A 26 -7.57 12.20 -1.20
CA LEU A 26 -6.24 12.79 -1.33
C LEU A 26 -5.21 12.08 -0.45
N GLU A 27 -5.56 11.80 0.81
CA GLU A 27 -4.67 11.08 1.73
C GLU A 27 -4.48 9.62 1.29
N MET A 28 -5.53 8.98 0.78
CA MET A 28 -5.45 7.64 0.19
C MET A 28 -4.51 7.61 -1.03
N ALA A 29 -4.57 8.63 -1.89
CA ALA A 29 -3.68 8.75 -3.04
C ALA A 29 -2.21 8.96 -2.63
N LYS A 30 -1.95 9.78 -1.60
CA LYS A 30 -0.60 9.96 -1.03
C LYS A 30 -0.08 8.66 -0.43
N LEU A 31 -0.92 7.95 0.32
CA LEU A 31 -0.61 6.66 0.92
C LEU A 31 -0.19 5.65 -0.16
N TRP A 32 -1.02 5.48 -1.18
CA TRP A 32 -0.72 4.55 -2.27
C TRP A 32 0.50 4.94 -3.09
N LYS A 33 0.76 6.24 -3.27
CA LYS A 33 2.03 6.69 -3.89
C LYS A 33 3.24 6.22 -3.08
N GLY A 34 3.17 6.33 -1.75
CA GLY A 34 4.19 5.82 -0.84
C GLY A 34 4.37 4.30 -0.93
N ILE A 35 3.27 3.55 -0.91
CA ILE A 35 3.28 2.08 -1.04
C ILE A 35 3.86 1.65 -2.40
N PHE A 36 3.45 2.31 -3.48
CA PHE A 36 3.91 2.01 -4.84
C PHE A 36 5.43 2.10 -4.95
N TYR A 37 6.03 3.23 -4.59
CA TYR A 37 7.49 3.39 -4.65
C TYR A 37 8.21 2.53 -3.61
N CYS A 38 7.60 2.25 -2.46
CA CYS A 38 8.13 1.31 -1.48
C CYS A 38 8.33 -0.10 -2.07
N PHE A 39 7.40 -0.54 -2.93
CA PHE A 39 7.48 -1.81 -3.63
C PHE A 39 8.41 -1.74 -4.86
N TRP A 40 8.22 -0.76 -5.75
CA TRP A 40 8.92 -0.67 -7.03
C TRP A 40 10.41 -0.31 -6.90
N MET A 41 10.84 0.24 -5.75
CA MET A 41 12.25 0.51 -5.44
C MET A 41 12.94 -0.63 -4.65
N SER A 42 12.31 -1.81 -4.54
CA SER A 42 12.89 -2.96 -3.84
C SER A 42 13.60 -3.91 -4.82
N ASP A 43 14.94 -3.82 -4.90
CA ASP A 43 15.71 -4.48 -5.98
C ASP A 43 15.90 -6.00 -5.86
N LYS A 44 15.61 -6.61 -4.69
CA LYS A 44 15.86 -8.04 -4.46
C LYS A 44 14.58 -8.86 -4.67
N PRO A 45 14.54 -9.82 -5.61
CA PRO A 45 13.32 -10.57 -5.94
C PRO A 45 12.63 -11.22 -4.73
N LEU A 46 13.37 -11.92 -3.87
CA LEU A 46 12.79 -12.54 -2.66
C LEU A 46 12.25 -11.51 -1.67
N VAL A 47 12.87 -10.33 -1.59
CA VAL A 47 12.40 -9.25 -0.72
C VAL A 47 11.14 -8.61 -1.30
N GLN A 48 11.10 -8.43 -2.62
CA GLN A 48 9.94 -7.91 -3.34
C GLN A 48 8.75 -8.86 -3.23
N GLN A 49 8.96 -10.17 -3.39
CA GLN A 49 7.92 -11.18 -3.19
C GLN A 49 7.36 -11.18 -1.77
N ALA A 50 8.22 -11.14 -0.74
CA ALA A 50 7.78 -11.04 0.65
C ALA A 50 6.99 -9.75 0.90
N LEU A 51 7.47 -8.62 0.35
CA LEU A 51 6.80 -7.33 0.47
C LEU A 51 5.44 -7.32 -0.23
N ALA A 52 5.29 -7.98 -1.39
CA ALA A 52 3.99 -8.13 -2.06
C ALA A 52 2.98 -8.81 -1.13
N SER A 53 3.37 -9.91 -0.48
CA SER A 53 2.52 -10.64 0.46
C SER A 53 2.14 -9.79 1.68
N GLU A 54 3.10 -9.05 2.26
CA GLU A 54 2.84 -8.14 3.37
C GLU A 54 1.87 -7.03 3.00
N LEU A 55 2.09 -6.36 1.86
CA LEU A 55 1.23 -5.28 1.38
C LEU A 55 -0.18 -5.77 1.02
N ALA A 56 -0.29 -6.96 0.42
CA ALA A 56 -1.58 -7.59 0.14
C ALA A 56 -2.36 -7.91 1.43
N GLY A 57 -1.66 -8.24 2.52
CA GLY A 57 -2.25 -8.49 3.83
C GLY A 57 -2.88 -7.25 4.48
N LEU A 58 -2.47 -6.04 4.12
CA LEU A 58 -2.97 -4.80 4.72
C LEU A 58 -4.48 -4.60 4.54
N VAL A 59 -5.06 -5.06 3.43
CA VAL A 59 -6.52 -4.93 3.24
C VAL A 59 -7.30 -5.74 4.27
N LEU A 60 -6.72 -6.84 4.77
CA LEU A 60 -7.35 -7.73 5.74
C LEU A 60 -7.30 -7.16 7.17
N THR A 61 -6.44 -6.17 7.43
CA THR A 61 -6.39 -5.50 8.74
C THR A 61 -7.48 -4.43 8.88
N ILE A 62 -8.09 -4.01 7.77
CA ILE A 62 -9.15 -3.00 7.76
C ILE A 62 -10.48 -3.67 8.13
N THR A 63 -11.08 -3.24 9.24
CA THR A 63 -12.32 -3.82 9.78
C THR A 63 -13.58 -3.34 9.04
N SER A 64 -13.55 -2.11 8.54
CA SER A 64 -14.65 -1.50 7.78
C SER A 64 -14.62 -1.93 6.31
N THR A 65 -15.66 -2.63 5.84
CA THR A 65 -15.78 -3.04 4.43
C THR A 65 -15.75 -1.84 3.45
N PRO A 66 -16.48 -0.72 3.68
CA PRO A 66 -16.35 0.46 2.84
C PRO A 66 -14.92 1.01 2.75
N SER A 67 -14.20 0.99 3.87
CA SER A 67 -12.81 1.46 3.93
C SER A 67 -11.85 0.53 3.21
N ALA A 68 -12.04 -0.79 3.35
CA ALA A 68 -11.26 -1.79 2.61
C ALA A 68 -11.47 -1.64 1.09
N LEU A 69 -12.70 -1.39 0.64
CA LEU A 69 -12.99 -1.11 -0.76
C LEU A 69 -12.36 0.21 -1.25
N LYS A 70 -12.35 1.27 -0.42
CA LYS A 70 -11.64 2.51 -0.74
C LYS A 70 -10.13 2.29 -0.86
N PHE A 71 -9.56 1.50 0.03
CA PHE A 71 -8.14 1.11 -0.03
C PHE A 71 -7.83 0.34 -1.32
N LEU A 72 -8.64 -0.66 -1.68
CA LEU A 72 -8.51 -1.39 -2.95
C LEU A 72 -8.70 -0.50 -4.19
N ARG A 73 -9.62 0.46 -4.16
CA ARG A 73 -9.77 1.45 -5.23
C ARG A 73 -8.48 2.26 -5.40
N GLY A 74 -7.87 2.69 -4.30
CA GLY A 74 -6.60 3.42 -4.30
C GLY A 74 -5.47 2.63 -4.97
N PHE A 75 -5.38 1.32 -4.72
CA PHE A 75 -4.43 0.42 -5.41
C PHE A 75 -4.57 0.52 -6.93
N TRP A 76 -5.79 0.31 -7.45
CA TRP A 76 -6.03 0.32 -8.89
C TRP A 76 -5.76 1.69 -9.51
N MET A 77 -6.18 2.77 -8.85
CA MET A 77 -5.90 4.12 -9.31
C MET A 77 -4.41 4.40 -9.41
N MET A 78 -3.63 3.97 -8.41
CA MET A 78 -2.18 4.16 -8.38
C MET A 78 -1.48 3.33 -9.46
N THR A 79 -1.85 2.05 -9.58
CA THR A 79 -1.28 1.13 -10.58
C THR A 79 -1.53 1.64 -11.99
N VAL A 80 -2.78 2.03 -12.33
CA VAL A 80 -3.10 2.58 -13.66
C VAL A 80 -2.32 3.86 -13.93
N ARG A 81 -2.21 4.75 -12.95
CA ARG A 81 -1.52 6.04 -13.08
C ARG A 81 -0.03 5.88 -13.38
N GLU A 82 0.67 4.96 -12.70
CA GLU A 82 2.13 4.81 -12.84
C GLU A 82 2.53 3.73 -13.84
N TRP A 83 1.57 2.97 -14.38
CA TRP A 83 1.85 1.83 -15.26
C TRP A 83 2.82 2.15 -16.40
N SER A 84 2.61 3.28 -17.08
CA SER A 84 3.46 3.71 -18.19
C SER A 84 4.86 4.18 -17.77
N GLY A 85 5.06 4.45 -16.47
CA GLY A 85 6.35 4.87 -15.90
C GLY A 85 7.22 3.71 -15.43
N ILE A 86 6.70 2.48 -15.45
CA ILE A 86 7.44 1.28 -15.07
C ILE A 86 8.40 0.92 -16.22
N ASP A 87 9.69 0.87 -15.91
CA ASP A 87 10.70 0.44 -16.87
C ASP A 87 10.74 -1.09 -17.02
N ARG A 88 11.30 -1.57 -18.13
CA ARG A 88 11.31 -3.00 -18.49
C ARG A 88 11.96 -3.91 -17.43
N LEU A 89 12.86 -3.39 -16.60
CA LEU A 89 13.59 -4.20 -15.62
C LEU A 89 12.85 -4.29 -14.27
N ARG A 90 11.68 -3.66 -14.13
CA ARG A 90 10.91 -3.62 -12.89
C ARG A 90 9.49 -4.15 -13.03
#